data_AF-T1EJW5-F1
#
_entry.id   AF-T1EJW5-F1
#
_cell.length_a   1.000
_cell.length_b   1.000
_cell.length_c   1.000
_cell.angle_alpha   90.00
_cell.angle_beta   90.00
_cell.angle_gamma   90.00
#
_symmetry.space_group_name_H-M   'P 1'
#
loop_
_entity.id
_entity.type
_entity.pdbx_description
1 polymer ?
#
loop_
_entity_poly.entity_id
_entity_poly.type
_entity_poly.pdbx_seq_one_letter_code
_entity_poly.pdbx_strand_id
1 'polypeptide(L)'
;RACSNCGTTSTPMWRRDSEGRCICNACGLYERANNGQKRSLRQARGKAPYKRPNQVCSNCSTRSTTMWRKTKNGEVVCNACGLYYKSYQKHRPLELKREKIQTRKR
;
A
#
# COMPACT_ATOMS: atom_id res chain seq x y z
N ARG A 1 -12.18 -4.85 17.41
CA ARG A 1 -12.85 -3.75 16.68
C ARG A 1 -12.98 -4.16 15.21
N ALA A 2 -14.18 -4.13 14.63
CA ALA A 2 -14.44 -4.55 13.25
C ALA A 2 -15.15 -3.43 12.47
N CYS A 3 -14.98 -3.40 11.15
CA CYS A 3 -15.65 -2.42 10.31
C CYS A 3 -17.15 -2.73 10.18
N SER A 4 -18.01 -1.76 10.50
CA SER A 4 -19.47 -1.89 10.38
C SER A 4 -19.98 -2.06 8.95
N ASN A 5 -19.18 -1.71 7.93
CA ASN A 5 -19.55 -1.89 6.52
C ASN A 5 -19.08 -3.24 5.96
N CYS A 6 -17.79 -3.59 6.13
CA CYS A 6 -17.22 -4.78 5.48
C CYS A 6 -16.76 -5.90 6.41
N GLY A 7 -16.89 -5.73 7.72
CA GLY A 7 -16.47 -6.73 8.70
C GLY A 7 -14.96 -6.89 8.87
N THR A 8 -14.10 -6.18 8.12
CA THR A 8 -12.64 -6.31 8.30
C THR A 8 -12.24 -5.98 9.74
N THR A 9 -11.42 -6.84 10.33
CA THR A 9 -10.80 -6.65 11.65
C THR A 9 -9.43 -5.99 11.54
N SER A 10 -8.86 -5.93 10.34
CA SER A 10 -7.57 -5.32 10.05
C SER A 10 -7.72 -4.16 9.06
N THR A 11 -7.19 -3.01 9.43
CA THR A 11 -7.15 -1.81 8.59
C THR A 11 -6.01 -0.91 9.06
N PRO A 12 -5.29 -0.24 8.14
CA PRO A 12 -4.18 0.64 8.52
C PRO A 12 -4.62 1.92 9.24
N MET A 13 -5.93 2.23 9.24
CA MET A 13 -6.52 3.34 9.97
C MET A 13 -8.02 3.07 10.16
N TRP A 14 -8.56 3.41 11.33
CA TRP A 14 -9.99 3.38 11.61
C TRP A 14 -10.59 4.76 11.36
N ARG A 15 -11.77 4.79 10.74
CA ARG A 15 -12.55 6.01 10.45
C ARG A 15 -13.93 5.91 11.10
N ARG A 16 -14.66 7.02 11.12
CA ARG A 16 -16.09 7.09 11.48
C ARG A 16 -16.89 7.51 10.24
N ASP A 17 -18.06 6.91 10.04
CA ASP A 17 -19.03 7.34 9.02
C ASP A 17 -19.85 8.55 9.52
N SER A 18 -20.80 9.04 8.70
CA SER A 18 -21.72 10.13 9.05
C SER A 18 -22.61 9.83 10.27
N GLU A 19 -22.86 8.55 10.55
CA GLU A 19 -23.62 8.07 11.72
C GLU A 19 -22.70 7.79 12.94
N GLY A 20 -21.39 8.06 12.83
CA GLY A 20 -20.40 7.84 13.88
C GLY A 20 -19.92 6.39 14.06
N ARG A 21 -20.38 5.45 13.22
CA ARG A 21 -20.01 4.03 13.28
C ARG A 21 -18.57 3.79 12.84
N CYS A 22 -17.95 2.75 13.39
CA CYS A 22 -16.57 2.44 13.09
C CYS A 22 -16.42 1.74 11.74
N ILE A 23 -15.72 2.39 10.80
CA ILE A 23 -15.45 1.83 9.48
C ILE A 23 -13.94 1.77 9.19
N CYS A 24 -13.53 0.84 8.32
CA CYS A 24 -12.13 0.74 7.91
C CYS A 24 -11.72 1.87 6.98
N ASN A 25 -10.40 2.05 6.79
CA ASN A 25 -9.86 3.08 5.91
C ASN A 25 -10.39 2.94 4.48
N ALA A 26 -10.51 1.71 3.98
CA ALA A 26 -10.96 1.48 2.62
C ALA A 26 -12.45 1.81 2.42
N CYS A 27 -13.32 1.46 3.38
CA CYS A 27 -14.75 1.81 3.32
C CYS A 27 -14.96 3.31 3.44
N GLY A 28 -14.25 4.01 4.32
CA GLY A 28 -14.43 5.45 4.49
C GLY A 28 -13.89 6.29 3.34
N LEU A 29 -12.81 5.84 2.68
CA LEU A 29 -12.35 6.49 1.46
C LEU A 29 -13.30 6.23 0.29
N TYR A 30 -13.90 5.04 0.21
CA TYR A 30 -14.89 4.70 -0.81
C TYR A 30 -16.14 5.58 -0.69
N GLU A 31 -16.69 5.71 0.51
CA GLU A 31 -17.87 6.54 0.78
C GLU A 31 -17.64 8.00 0.37
N ARG A 32 -16.47 8.57 0.72
CA ARG A 32 -16.10 9.94 0.31
C ARG A 32 -15.95 10.09 -1.20
N ALA A 33 -15.39 9.10 -1.88
CA ALA A 33 -15.18 9.15 -3.32
C ALA A 33 -16.47 8.90 -4.13
N ASN A 34 -17.46 8.24 -3.53
CA ASN A 34 -18.71 7.85 -4.20
C ASN A 34 -19.93 8.53 -3.57
N ASN A 35 -19.76 9.77 -3.10
CA ASN A 35 -20.86 10.62 -2.63
C ASN A 35 -21.79 9.96 -1.58
N GLY A 36 -21.21 9.26 -0.61
CA GLY A 36 -21.96 8.56 0.44
C GLY A 36 -22.34 7.12 0.13
N GLN A 37 -22.04 6.61 -1.08
CA GLN A 37 -22.35 5.22 -1.41
C GLN A 37 -21.46 4.23 -0.64
N LYS A 38 -22.08 3.20 -0.06
CA LYS A 38 -21.40 2.14 0.68
C LYS A 38 -20.73 1.15 -0.28
N ARG A 39 -19.49 0.78 0.05
CA ARG A 39 -18.74 -0.24 -0.71
C ARG A 39 -19.45 -1.59 -0.64
N SER A 40 -19.56 -2.28 -1.77
CA SER A 40 -20.10 -3.66 -1.77
C SER A 40 -19.19 -4.62 -1.01
N LEU A 41 -19.77 -5.62 -0.33
CA LEU A 41 -19.03 -6.65 0.40
C LEU A 41 -18.09 -7.46 -0.51
N ARG A 42 -18.48 -7.69 -1.77
CA ARG A 42 -17.64 -8.33 -2.80
C ARG A 42 -16.39 -7.51 -3.10
N GLN A 43 -16.51 -6.19 -3.25
CA GLN A 43 -15.33 -5.32 -3.42
C GLN A 43 -14.53 -5.19 -2.13
N ALA A 44 -15.14 -5.33 -0.96
CA ALA A 44 -14.49 -5.11 0.32
C ALA A 44 -13.59 -6.27 0.78
N ARG A 45 -13.80 -7.48 0.24
CA ARG A 45 -12.79 -8.55 0.28
C ARG A 45 -11.59 -8.12 -0.56
N GLY A 46 -10.66 -7.42 0.07
CA GLY A 46 -9.41 -7.02 -0.56
C GLY A 46 -8.75 -8.23 -1.21
N LYS A 47 -8.33 -8.10 -2.47
CA LYS A 47 -7.46 -9.11 -3.08
C LYS A 47 -6.29 -9.30 -2.13
N ALA A 48 -6.05 -10.54 -1.69
CA ALA A 48 -4.82 -10.87 -0.97
C ALA A 48 -3.64 -10.25 -1.73
N PRO A 49 -2.64 -9.68 -1.04
CA PRO A 49 -1.51 -9.08 -1.71
C PRO A 49 -0.94 -10.13 -2.66
N TYR A 50 -1.07 -9.89 -3.97
CA TYR A 50 -0.49 -10.75 -4.99
C TYR A 50 1.01 -10.69 -4.77
N LYS A 51 1.56 -11.68 -4.06
CA LYS A 51 2.99 -11.92 -4.03
C LYS A 51 3.34 -12.36 -5.44
N ARG A 52 3.86 -11.44 -6.25
CA ARG A 52 4.44 -11.78 -7.55
C ARG A 52 5.73 -12.56 -7.24
N PRO A 53 5.76 -13.90 -7.41
CA PRO A 53 6.78 -14.74 -6.76
C PRO A 53 8.20 -14.45 -7.21
N ASN A 54 8.38 -13.80 -8.37
CA ASN A 54 9.67 -13.66 -9.03
C ASN A 54 10.06 -12.20 -9.32
N GLN A 55 9.46 -11.24 -8.63
CA GLN A 55 9.74 -9.83 -8.90
C GLN A 55 11.01 -9.38 -8.18
N VAL A 56 11.95 -8.80 -8.93
CA VAL A 56 13.27 -8.34 -8.44
C VAL A 56 13.44 -6.87 -8.80
N CYS A 57 14.00 -6.08 -7.89
CA CYS A 57 14.31 -4.68 -8.16
C CYS A 57 15.48 -4.55 -9.13
N SER A 58 15.30 -3.84 -10.26
CA SER A 58 16.37 -3.62 -11.25
C SER A 58 17.58 -2.84 -10.71
N ASN A 59 17.43 -2.10 -9.61
CA ASN A 59 18.52 -1.28 -9.06
C ASN A 59 19.29 -1.93 -7.89
N CYS A 60 18.62 -2.64 -6.98
CA CYS A 60 19.26 -3.18 -5.77
C CYS A 60 19.04 -4.68 -5.55
N SER A 61 18.41 -5.35 -6.52
CA SER A 61 18.14 -6.77 -6.56
C SER A 61 17.35 -7.32 -5.37
N THR A 62 16.70 -6.47 -4.58
CA THR A 62 15.80 -6.95 -3.51
C THR A 62 14.60 -7.68 -4.12
N ARG A 63 14.22 -8.80 -3.50
CA ARG A 63 12.99 -9.56 -3.76
C ARG A 63 11.84 -9.15 -2.83
N SER A 64 12.16 -8.35 -1.82
CA SER A 64 11.23 -7.94 -0.77
C SER A 64 11.10 -6.43 -0.72
N THR A 65 9.88 -5.93 -0.84
CA THR A 65 9.56 -4.51 -0.71
C THR A 65 8.13 -4.31 -0.24
N THR A 66 7.84 -3.16 0.37
CA THR A 66 6.48 -2.80 0.79
C THR A 66 5.59 -2.40 -0.39
N MET A 67 6.18 -1.92 -1.48
CA MET A 67 5.46 -1.53 -2.70
C MET A 67 6.42 -1.57 -3.90
N TRP A 68 6.03 -2.30 -4.95
CA TRP A 68 6.74 -2.26 -6.23
C TRP A 68 6.37 -0.99 -7.00
N ARG A 69 7.37 -0.33 -7.58
CA ARG A 69 7.22 0.89 -8.41
C ARG A 69 7.70 0.61 -9.82
N LYS A 70 7.20 1.37 -10.80
CA LYS A 70 7.71 1.41 -12.17
C LYS A 70 8.38 2.76 -12.41
N THR A 71 9.57 2.75 -13.00
CA THR A 71 10.23 3.99 -13.46
C THR A 71 9.59 4.49 -14.75
N LYS A 72 9.95 5.71 -15.20
CA LYS A 72 9.52 6.24 -16.51
C LYS A 72 9.94 5.34 -17.68
N ASN A 73 11.05 4.63 -17.50
CA ASN A 73 11.62 3.70 -18.48
C ASN A 73 10.95 2.32 -18.44
N GLY A 74 9.93 2.13 -17.59
CA GLY A 74 9.20 0.87 -17.45
C GLY A 74 9.87 -0.16 -16.53
N GLU A 75 11.05 0.13 -16.00
CA GLU A 75 11.77 -0.78 -15.11
C GLU A 75 11.08 -0.94 -13.75
N VAL A 76 11.14 -2.14 -13.21
CA VAL A 76 10.53 -2.46 -11.92
C VAL A 76 11.55 -2.25 -10.81
N VAL A 77 11.23 -1.35 -9.88
CA VAL A 77 12.09 -1.03 -8.73
C VAL A 77 11.33 -1.17 -7.42
N CYS A 78 12.06 -1.39 -6.33
CA CYS A 78 11.48 -1.42 -4.99
C CYS A 78 11.04 -0.02 -4.53
N ASN A 79 10.24 0.05 -3.46
CA ASN A 79 9.74 1.33 -2.95
C ASN A 79 10.87 2.33 -2.64
N ALA A 80 11.95 1.87 -1.99
CA ALA A 80 13.07 2.72 -1.60
C ALA A 80 13.83 3.27 -2.81
N CYS A 81 14.15 2.44 -3.81
CA CYS A 81 14.84 2.87 -5.02
C CYS A 81 14.00 3.84 -5.85
N GLY A 82 12.70 3.56 -6.01
CA GLY A 82 11.82 4.46 -6.76
C GLY A 82 11.60 5.81 -6.07
N LEU A 83 11.49 5.83 -4.73
CA LEU A 83 11.41 7.08 -3.97
C LEU A 83 12.72 7.88 -4.04
N TYR A 84 13.87 7.21 -3.91
CA TYR A 84 15.17 7.86 -4.02
C TYR A 84 15.36 8.51 -5.39
N TYR A 85 15.07 7.78 -6.47
CA TYR A 85 15.16 8.33 -7.82
C TYR A 85 14.20 9.51 -8.02
N LYS A 86 12.98 9.44 -7.48
CA LYS A 86 12.03 10.56 -7.56
C LYS A 86 12.55 11.82 -6.88
N SER A 87 13.23 11.70 -5.73
CA SER A 87 13.72 12.83 -4.96
C SER A 87 15.05 13.40 -5.48
N TYR A 88 15.96 12.54 -5.94
CA TYR A 88 17.34 12.94 -6.25
C TYR A 88 17.70 12.82 -7.74
N GLN A 89 16.81 12.28 -8.57
CA GLN A 89 17.03 11.97 -9.99
C GLN A 89 18.28 11.10 -10.26
N LYS A 90 18.76 10.36 -9.25
CA LYS A 90 19.92 9.46 -9.33
C LYS A 90 19.53 8.08 -8.83
N HIS A 91 20.26 7.05 -9.26
CA HIS A 91 20.09 5.70 -8.75
C HIS A 91 20.48 5.62 -7.27
N ARG A 92 19.76 4.79 -6.51
CA ARG A 92 20.00 4.65 -5.08
C ARG A 92 21.32 3.90 -4.86
N PRO A 93 22.30 4.50 -4.15
CA PRO A 93 23.56 3.81 -3.83
C PRO A 93 23.28 2.57 -2.97
N LEU A 94 24.05 1.50 -3.20
CA LEU A 94 23.84 0.19 -2.58
C LEU A 94 24.21 0.20 -1.10
N GLU A 95 25.08 1.11 -0.67
CA GLU A 95 25.49 1.36 0.71
C GLU A 95 24.30 1.75 1.59
N LEU A 96 23.25 2.33 1.01
CA LEU A 96 22.02 2.66 1.73
C LEU A 96 21.05 1.46 1.84
N LYS A 97 21.32 0.34 1.16
CA LYS A 97 20.46 -0.85 1.21
C LYS A 97 20.43 -1.43 2.62
N ARG A 98 19.22 -1.78 3.08
CA ARG A 98 19.01 -2.48 4.35
C ARG A 98 18.43 -3.85 4.05
N GLU A 99 18.88 -4.86 4.80
CA GLU A 99 18.40 -6.24 4.67
C GLU A 99 16.95 -6.41 5.17
N LYS A 100 16.60 -5.74 6.27
CA LYS A 100 15.26 -5.85 6.89
C LYS A 100 14.37 -4.65 6.53
N ILE A 101 13.11 -4.95 6.18
CA ILE A 101 12.06 -3.93 5.97
C ILE A 101 11.61 -3.42 7.33
N GLN A 102 11.83 -2.13 7.61
CA GLN A 102 11.39 -1.50 8.85
C GLN A 102 9.91 -1.10 8.76
N THR A 103 9.15 -1.43 9.82
CA THR A 103 7.77 -1.00 10.01
C THR A 103 7.74 0.27 10.87
N ARG A 104 6.95 1.27 10.49
CA ARG A 104 6.68 2.45 11.33
C ARG A 104 5.35 2.24 12.07
N LYS A 105 5.29 2.58 13.36
CA LYS A 105 3.99 2.75 14.05
C LYS A 105 3.28 3.92 13.37
N ARG A 106 2.02 3.70 13.00
CA ARG A 106 1.16 4.67 12.34
C ARG A 106 0.10 5.15 13.31
#